data_AF-A0A1H1MAT7-F1
#
_entry.id   AF-A0A1H1MAT7-F1
#
_cell.length_a   1.000
_cell.length_b   1.000
_cell.length_c   1.000
_cell.angle_alpha   90.00
_cell.angle_beta   90.00
_cell.angle_gamma   90.00
#
_symmetry.space_group_name_H-M   'P 1'
#
loop_
_entity.id
_entity.type
_entity.pdbx_description
1 polymer ?
#
loop_
_entity_poly.entity_id
_entity_poly.type
_entity_poly.pdbx_seq_one_letter_code
_entity_poly.pdbx_strand_id
1 'polypeptide(L)'
;MTNPVKLSDAKAWTLKWQNDNPNHAKAFLIPVADLLMCMTEMGLTISRDKNGNLVADDPNAQVRTYMGADESQSEGFGEKLVIVGTVKNGAIQSDIVENGSFPTDGGAKLIGSGAFDFTKPCPSNCDPKSPLNH
;
A
#
# COMPACT_ATOMS: atom_id res chain seq x y z
N MET A 1 -3.35 6.97 15.00
CA MET A 1 -4.44 7.91 14.60
C MET A 1 -4.86 7.55 13.19
N THR A 2 -6.16 7.53 12.87
CA THR A 2 -6.63 7.35 11.49
C THR A 2 -6.79 8.72 10.83
N ASN A 3 -6.59 8.79 9.51
CA ASN A 3 -6.77 10.02 8.73
C ASN A 3 -7.82 9.80 7.63
N PRO A 4 -9.11 9.66 7.99
CA PRO A 4 -10.16 9.38 7.02
C PRO A 4 -10.44 10.59 6.12
N VAL A 5 -10.65 10.34 4.83
CA VAL A 5 -11.05 11.35 3.84
C VAL A 5 -12.57 11.30 3.63
N LYS A 6 -13.21 12.45 3.38
CA LYS A 6 -14.64 12.50 3.01
C LYS A 6 -14.86 11.89 1.63
N LEU A 7 -15.96 11.16 1.45
CA LEU A 7 -16.29 10.55 0.15
C LEU A 7 -16.44 11.59 -0.98
N SER A 8 -16.91 12.80 -0.68
CA SER A 8 -16.99 13.90 -1.66
C SER A 8 -15.62 14.29 -2.21
N ASP A 9 -14.63 14.35 -1.33
CA ASP A 9 -13.29 14.82 -1.67
C ASP A 9 -12.56 13.71 -2.44
N ALA A 10 -12.70 12.45 -1.99
CA ALA A 10 -12.20 11.29 -2.71
C ALA A 10 -12.72 11.24 -4.16
N LYS A 11 -14.03 11.43 -4.37
CA LYS A 11 -14.64 11.51 -5.72
C LYS A 11 -14.06 12.62 -6.58
N ALA A 12 -13.92 13.82 -6.01
CA ALA A 12 -13.40 14.96 -6.75
C ALA A 12 -11.95 14.72 -7.19
N TRP A 13 -11.12 14.13 -6.33
CA TRP A 13 -9.72 13.82 -6.64
C TRP A 13 -9.59 12.70 -7.67
N THR A 14 -10.35 11.61 -7.53
CA THR A 14 -10.31 10.49 -8.47
C THR A 14 -10.84 10.89 -9.85
N LEU A 15 -11.92 11.67 -9.92
CA LEU A 15 -12.44 12.20 -11.19
C LEU A 15 -11.40 13.09 -11.88
N LYS A 16 -10.77 14.02 -11.14
CA LYS A 16 -9.73 14.88 -11.70
C LYS A 16 -8.56 14.06 -12.25
N TRP A 17 -8.06 13.08 -11.48
CA TRP A 17 -6.97 12.21 -11.93
C TRP A 17 -7.33 11.47 -13.22
N GLN A 18 -8.50 10.84 -13.27
CA GLN A 18 -8.95 10.03 -14.41
C GLN A 18 -9.16 10.88 -15.68
N ASN A 19 -9.62 12.13 -15.53
CA ASN A 19 -9.75 13.05 -16.66
C ASN A 19 -8.39 13.54 -17.19
N ASP A 20 -7.46 13.87 -16.29
CA ASP A 20 -6.14 14.40 -16.66
C ASP A 20 -5.19 13.30 -17.17
N ASN A 21 -5.43 12.04 -16.79
CA ASN A 21 -4.53 10.91 -17.05
C ASN A 21 -5.29 9.70 -17.66
N PRO A 22 -5.89 9.84 -18.84
CA PRO A 22 -6.83 8.85 -19.41
C PRO A 22 -6.21 7.47 -19.71
N ASN A 23 -4.89 7.42 -19.87
CA ASN A 23 -4.15 6.21 -20.21
C ASN A 23 -3.36 5.63 -19.03
N HIS A 24 -3.37 6.30 -17.87
CA HIS A 24 -2.69 5.85 -16.65
C HIS A 24 -3.61 4.96 -15.80
N ALA A 25 -3.04 4.29 -14.80
CA ALA A 25 -3.82 3.49 -13.88
C ALA A 25 -4.82 4.36 -13.11
N LYS A 26 -6.10 3.93 -13.12
CA LYS A 26 -7.16 4.60 -12.36
C LYS A 26 -7.16 4.21 -10.88
N ALA A 27 -6.76 2.97 -10.60
CA ALA A 27 -6.70 2.38 -9.27
C ALA A 27 -5.83 1.11 -9.28
N PHE A 28 -5.40 0.69 -8.08
CA PHE A 28 -4.63 -0.54 -7.85
C PHE A 28 -5.42 -1.51 -6.97
N LEU A 29 -5.42 -2.79 -7.33
CA LEU A 29 -5.98 -3.86 -6.50
C LEU A 29 -4.90 -4.47 -5.64
N ILE A 30 -4.97 -4.21 -4.33
CA ILE A 30 -4.01 -4.66 -3.33
C ILE A 30 -4.54 -5.96 -2.71
N PRO A 31 -3.89 -7.13 -2.90
CA PRO A 31 -4.31 -8.34 -2.20
C PRO A 31 -4.20 -8.20 -0.69
N VAL A 32 -5.28 -8.50 0.04
CA VAL A 32 -5.30 -8.40 1.50
C VAL A 32 -4.25 -9.33 2.14
N ALA A 33 -4.01 -10.50 1.55
CA ALA A 33 -3.00 -11.43 2.03
C ALA A 33 -1.59 -10.82 2.04
N ASP A 34 -1.22 -10.15 0.94
CA ASP A 34 0.10 -9.50 0.84
C ASP A 34 0.20 -8.34 1.84
N LEU A 35 -0.89 -7.62 2.11
CA LEU A 35 -0.91 -6.52 3.09
C LEU A 35 -0.68 -7.06 4.51
N LEU A 36 -1.29 -8.20 4.83
CA LEU A 36 -1.06 -8.90 6.10
C LEU A 36 0.37 -9.46 6.19
N MET A 37 0.94 -9.95 5.08
CA MET A 37 2.33 -10.40 5.04
C MET A 37 3.30 -9.24 5.31
N CYS A 38 3.09 -8.09 4.69
CA CYS A 38 3.87 -6.87 4.96
C CYS A 38 3.82 -6.49 6.45
N MET A 39 2.64 -6.50 7.06
CA MET A 39 2.49 -6.25 8.51
C MET A 39 3.20 -7.32 9.36
N THR A 40 3.19 -8.58 8.92
CA THR A 40 3.86 -9.69 9.60
C THR A 40 5.37 -9.52 9.57
N GLU A 41 5.95 -9.11 8.44
CA GLU A 41 7.39 -8.84 8.30
C GLU A 41 7.85 -7.65 9.15
N MET A 42 6.97 -6.66 9.37
CA MET A 42 7.20 -5.57 10.32
C MET A 42 7.20 -6.05 11.78
N GLY A 43 6.87 -7.32 12.05
CA GLY A 43 6.77 -7.88 13.40
C GLY A 43 5.52 -7.47 14.15
N LEU A 44 4.49 -6.95 13.47
CA LEU A 44 3.25 -6.50 14.09
C LEU A 44 2.33 -7.66 14.41
N THR A 45 1.65 -7.57 15.55
CA THR A 45 0.54 -8.46 15.89
C THR A 45 -0.79 -7.77 15.61
N ILE A 46 -1.61 -8.37 14.74
CA ILE A 46 -2.97 -7.90 14.48
C ILE A 46 -3.95 -8.65 15.39
N SER A 47 -4.71 -7.90 16.19
CA SER A 47 -5.72 -8.43 17.12
C SER A 47 -7.04 -7.70 16.96
N ARG A 48 -8.07 -8.08 17.73
CA ARG A 48 -9.34 -7.36 17.81
C ARG A 48 -9.43 -6.58 19.12
N ASP A 49 -9.83 -5.31 19.04
CA ASP A 49 -10.18 -4.53 20.22
C ASP A 49 -11.51 -4.98 20.82
N LYS A 50 -11.89 -4.38 21.96
CA LYS A 50 -13.16 -4.64 22.65
C LYS A 50 -14.42 -4.36 21.82
N ASN A 51 -14.30 -3.59 20.74
CA ASN A 51 -15.37 -3.24 19.82
C ASN A 51 -15.36 -4.14 18.57
N GLY A 52 -14.42 -5.10 18.49
CA GLY A 52 -14.25 -6.00 17.37
C GLY A 52 -13.42 -5.46 16.20
N ASN A 53 -12.84 -4.26 16.31
CA ASN A 53 -12.02 -3.67 15.26
C ASN A 53 -10.64 -4.32 15.21
N LEU A 54 -10.09 -4.52 14.00
CA LEU A 54 -8.69 -4.94 13.87
C LEU A 54 -7.76 -3.81 14.31
N VAL A 55 -6.80 -4.13 15.18
CA VAL A 55 -5.79 -3.21 15.71
C VAL A 55 -4.43 -3.87 15.69
N ALA A 56 -3.41 -3.12 15.27
CA ALA A 56 -2.01 -3.50 15.47
C ALA A 56 -1.58 -3.17 16.90
N ASP A 57 -0.61 -3.92 17.41
CA ASP A 57 0.05 -3.69 18.71
C ASP A 57 0.87 -2.40 18.74
N ASP A 58 1.44 -1.96 17.62
CA ASP A 58 1.97 -0.60 17.43
C ASP A 58 1.02 0.26 16.55
N PRO A 59 0.24 1.19 17.15
CA PRO A 59 -0.67 2.05 16.39
C PRO A 59 0.04 3.17 15.60
N ASN A 60 1.36 3.30 15.72
CA ASN A 60 2.18 4.25 14.97
C ASN A 60 3.00 3.58 13.86
N ALA A 61 2.89 2.27 13.69
CA ALA A 61 3.54 1.56 12.60
C ALA A 61 3.08 2.09 11.23
N GLN A 62 4.00 2.15 10.28
CA GLN A 62 3.76 2.75 8.96
C GLN A 62 4.23 1.79 7.86
N VAL A 63 3.48 1.76 6.77
CA VAL A 63 3.91 1.19 5.49
C VAL A 63 4.20 2.33 4.53
N ARG A 64 5.11 2.12 3.60
CA ARG A 64 5.42 3.08 2.53
C ARG A 64 5.00 2.49 1.19
N THR A 65 4.48 3.34 0.31
CA THR A 65 4.14 2.97 -1.05
C THR A 65 5.03 3.72 -2.06
N TYR A 66 5.53 3.01 -3.06
CA TYR A 66 6.27 3.55 -4.19
C TYR A 66 5.47 3.39 -5.49
N MET A 67 5.59 4.37 -6.38
CA MET A 67 5.15 4.25 -7.77
C MET A 67 6.33 3.77 -8.61
N GLY A 68 6.11 2.74 -9.42
CA GLY A 68 7.05 2.24 -10.42
C GLY A 68 6.35 2.03 -11.76
N ALA A 69 7.09 1.59 -12.76
CA ALA A 69 6.53 1.20 -14.05
C ALA A 69 7.25 -0.06 -14.56
N ASP A 70 6.47 -1.03 -15.02
CA ASP A 70 6.93 -2.17 -15.79
C ASP A 70 6.68 -1.89 -17.27
N GLU A 71 7.73 -1.46 -17.97
CA GLU A 71 7.67 -1.08 -19.39
C GLU A 71 7.24 -2.22 -20.32
N SER A 72 7.19 -3.47 -19.83
CA SER A 72 6.68 -4.60 -20.59
C SER A 72 5.14 -4.67 -20.68
N GLN A 73 4.42 -3.86 -19.88
CA GLN A 73 2.96 -3.86 -19.81
C GLN A 73 2.36 -2.63 -20.47
N SER A 74 1.33 -2.82 -21.31
CA SER A 74 0.65 -1.74 -22.02
C SER A 74 -0.58 -1.18 -21.28
N GLU A 75 -1.21 -1.97 -20.39
CA GLU A 75 -2.36 -1.51 -19.60
C GLU A 75 -1.89 -0.61 -18.44
N GLY A 76 -2.52 0.57 -18.30
CA GLY A 76 -2.14 1.56 -17.28
C GLY A 76 -0.68 1.99 -17.36
N PHE A 77 -0.07 1.97 -18.56
CA PHE A 77 1.37 2.16 -18.78
C PHE A 77 2.30 1.28 -17.94
N GLY A 78 1.80 0.12 -17.50
CA GLY A 78 2.54 -0.77 -16.63
C GLY A 78 2.83 -0.19 -15.25
N GLU A 79 2.10 0.85 -14.83
CA GLU A 79 2.29 1.47 -13.51
C GLU A 79 2.13 0.44 -12.38
N LYS A 80 3.03 0.54 -11.41
CA LYS A 80 3.17 -0.33 -10.26
C LYS A 80 3.00 0.48 -8.98
N LEU A 81 2.21 -0.02 -8.04
CA LEU A 81 2.14 0.41 -6.65
C LEU A 81 2.82 -0.68 -5.80
N VAL A 82 4.02 -0.38 -5.32
CA VAL A 82 4.82 -1.29 -4.50
C VAL A 82 4.70 -0.85 -3.04
N ILE A 83 4.42 -1.77 -2.13
CA ILE A 83 4.33 -1.46 -0.69
C ILE A 83 5.49 -2.14 0.04
N VAL A 84 6.08 -1.42 0.99
CA VAL A 84 7.13 -1.91 1.88
C VAL A 84 6.76 -1.61 3.34
N GLY A 85 7.15 -2.52 4.23
CA GLY A 85 7.11 -2.26 5.67
C GLY A 85 8.17 -1.23 6.06
N THR A 86 7.94 -0.45 7.11
CA THR A 86 8.95 0.51 7.61
C THR A 86 9.21 0.36 9.10
N VAL A 87 10.42 0.72 9.51
CA VAL A 87 10.83 0.73 10.91
C VAL A 87 11.55 2.04 11.24
N LYS A 88 11.31 2.55 12.44
CA LYS A 88 11.95 3.77 12.91
C LYS A 88 13.42 3.50 13.24
N ASN A 89 14.33 4.21 12.57
CA ASN A 89 15.77 4.14 12.79
C ASN A 89 16.29 5.53 13.19
N GLY A 90 16.19 5.85 14.48
CA GLY A 90 16.49 7.18 15.00
C GLY A 90 15.51 8.24 14.47
N ALA A 91 16.01 9.16 13.63
CA ALA A 91 15.24 10.25 13.05
C ALA A 91 14.62 9.90 11.68
N ILE A 92 14.99 8.77 11.08
CA ILE A 92 14.51 8.34 9.76
C ILE A 92 13.58 7.13 9.88
N GLN A 93 12.66 6.98 8.92
CA GLN A 93 11.89 5.75 8.72
C GLN A 93 12.58 4.92 7.63
N SER A 94 13.22 3.83 8.02
CA SER A 94 13.91 2.89 7.12
C SER A 94 12.92 1.90 6.53
N ASP A 95 13.12 1.52 5.27
CA ASP A 95 12.35 0.45 4.62
C ASP A 95 12.89 -0.92 5.03
N ILE A 96 11.99 -1.86 5.28
CA ILE A 96 12.31 -3.25 5.59
C ILE A 96 12.34 -4.02 4.27
N VAL A 97 13.47 -3.96 3.57
CA VAL A 97 13.68 -4.60 2.25
C VAL A 97 15.01 -5.31 2.19
N GLU A 98 15.15 -6.26 1.27
CA GLU A 98 16.42 -6.94 1.00
C GLU A 98 17.52 -5.93 0.64
N ASN A 99 18.72 -6.09 1.21
CA ASN A 99 19.86 -5.18 1.09
C ASN A 99 19.62 -3.74 1.62
N GLY A 100 18.51 -3.49 2.34
CA GLY A 100 18.24 -2.23 3.03
C GLY A 100 19.08 -2.03 4.29
N SER A 101 19.23 -0.77 4.72
CA SER A 101 19.90 -0.41 5.99
C SER A 101 18.86 -0.12 7.07
N PHE A 102 18.46 -1.14 7.83
CA PHE A 102 17.59 -1.02 9.00
C PHE A 102 18.25 -1.67 10.24
N PRO A 103 17.95 -1.21 11.47
CA PRO A 103 18.65 -1.67 12.66
C PRO A 103 18.29 -3.13 12.97
N THR A 104 19.30 -3.97 13.19
CA THR A 104 19.16 -5.37 13.62
C THR A 104 18.53 -5.50 15.01
N ASP A 105 18.68 -4.46 15.84
CA ASP A 105 18.18 -4.39 17.21
C ASP A 105 16.75 -3.83 17.22
N GLY A 106 15.80 -4.64 16.74
CA GLY A 106 14.39 -4.23 16.64
C GLY A 106 13.39 -5.32 16.26
N GLY A 107 13.83 -6.56 16.00
CA GLY A 107 12.93 -7.72 15.89
C GLY A 107 12.28 -7.96 14.52
N ALA A 108 12.49 -7.10 13.51
CA ALA A 108 12.01 -7.38 12.17
C ALA A 108 12.92 -8.39 11.46
N LYS A 109 12.46 -9.63 11.32
CA LYS A 109 13.13 -10.66 10.52
C LYS A 109 12.55 -10.61 9.11
N LEU A 110 13.33 -10.11 8.16
CA LEU A 110 12.97 -10.14 6.74
C LEU A 110 12.76 -11.60 6.29
N ILE A 111 11.59 -11.92 5.72
CA ILE A 111 11.30 -13.24 5.12
C ILE A 111 10.92 -13.02 3.65
N GLY A 112 11.92 -12.93 2.76
CA GLY A 112 11.71 -12.63 1.33
C GLY A 112 12.32 -11.29 0.95
N SER A 113 11.77 -10.63 -0.08
CA SER A 113 12.29 -9.35 -0.59
C SER A 113 11.96 -8.15 0.31
N GLY A 114 10.92 -8.22 1.14
CA GLY A 114 10.38 -7.07 1.89
C GLY A 114 9.65 -6.04 1.04
N ALA A 115 9.55 -6.30 -0.26
CA ALA A 115 8.86 -5.46 -1.22
C ALA A 115 7.87 -6.32 -2.00
N PHE A 116 6.61 -5.89 -1.99
CA PHE A 116 5.52 -6.61 -2.62
C PHE A 116 4.96 -5.75 -3.75
N ASP A 117 4.88 -6.33 -4.94
CA ASP A 117 4.13 -5.75 -6.05
C ASP A 117 2.64 -6.03 -5.82
N PHE A 118 1.92 -5.01 -5.39
CA PHE A 118 0.49 -5.09 -5.12
C PHE A 118 -0.34 -4.74 -6.36
N THR A 119 0.19 -4.96 -7.57
CA THR A 119 -0.52 -4.59 -8.79
C THR A 119 -1.00 -5.78 -9.60
N LYS A 120 -2.32 -5.84 -9.69
CA LYS A 120 -2.92 -5.80 -11.02
C LYS A 120 -3.44 -4.37 -11.20
N PRO A 121 -3.10 -3.64 -12.29
CA PRO A 121 -3.85 -2.44 -12.62
C PRO A 121 -5.33 -2.82 -12.57
N CYS A 122 -6.18 -1.96 -12.00
CA CYS A 122 -7.61 -2.21 -12.08
C CYS A 122 -7.93 -2.33 -13.58
N PRO A 123 -8.28 -3.53 -14.08
CA PRO A 123 -8.34 -3.73 -15.51
C PRO A 123 -9.40 -2.80 -16.09
N SER A 124 -9.45 -2.66 -17.41
CA SER A 124 -10.52 -1.94 -18.14
C SER A 124 -11.97 -2.19 -17.65
N ASN A 125 -12.20 -3.21 -16.82
CA ASN A 125 -13.42 -3.50 -16.08
C ASN A 125 -13.33 -3.17 -14.56
N CYS A 126 -12.90 -1.97 -14.17
CA CYS A 126 -13.16 -1.48 -12.80
C CYS A 126 -14.65 -1.57 -12.50
N ASP A 127 -15.04 -1.81 -11.23
CA ASP A 127 -16.44 -1.95 -10.84
C ASP A 127 -17.25 -0.74 -11.37
N PRO A 128 -18.12 -0.91 -12.38
CA PRO A 128 -18.84 0.20 -13.00
C PRO A 128 -19.85 0.83 -12.05
N LYS A 129 -20.15 0.18 -10.91
CA LYS A 129 -21.03 0.70 -9.87
C LYS A 129 -20.27 1.42 -8.76
N SER A 130 -18.93 1.39 -8.77
CA SER A 130 -18.14 2.09 -7.78
C SER A 130 -18.34 3.61 -7.92
N PRO A 131 -18.65 4.33 -6.83
CA PRO A 131 -18.83 5.77 -6.88
C PRO A 131 -17.52 6.55 -7.13
N LEU A 132 -16.39 5.85 -7.22
CA LEU A 132 -15.05 6.38 -7.49
C LEU A 132 -14.55 6.03 -8.92
N ASN A 133 -15.34 5.28 -9.69
CA ASN A 133 -15.04 4.91 -11.07
C ASN A 133 -15.79 5.87 -12.01
N HIS A 134 -15.04 6.60 -12.84
CA HIS A 134 -15.54 7.65 -13.73
C HIS A 134 -15.18 7.40 -15.20
#